data_AF-A0A2M7BK76-F1
#
_entry.id   AF-A0A2M7BK76-F1
#
_cell.length_a   1.000
_cell.length_b   1.000
_cell.length_c   1.000
_cell.angle_alpha   90.00
_cell.angle_beta   90.00
_cell.angle_gamma   90.00
#
_symmetry.space_group_name_H-M   'P 1'
#
loop_
_entity.id
_entity.type
_entity.pdbx_description
1 polymer ?
#
loop_
_entity_poly.entity_id
_entity_poly.type
_entity_poly.pdbx_seq_one_letter_code
_entity_poly.pdbx_strand_id
1 'polypeptide(L)'
;MTDENNHPVLIIGGGISGIVCALELYRLGVPVTLIEKEASLGGLAARFCCKASEACNKCFACVVDKKLKEISEQSQISQLTGAEITGVAGDQGSYKVSLAKAGNASELEAAAIVVAAGIDPYEASGKGEYGYGVIKNVVTARDLEEMLRFQGKIYRPSDGKLPQNIAFIQCVGSRDESIGNLYCSQVCCAYALRLIRAIRHKYPEVNATFLYMDIQPAGASFHDFLNACREDKGIRFIRSLPSRVYHSPVTEDLRVRLADTERGEVVEEPFDMVVLSVGMVLKKEAKPLANLLGLGLNEEGFLASPAPGNGIFVTGACAGPKDIDRSITHAKSTAALVHNYLNGR
;
A
#
# COMPACT_ATOMS: atom_id res chain seq x y z
N MET A 1 -12.64 -24.07 -30.55
CA MET A 1 -11.29 -24.21 -31.12
C MET A 1 -10.35 -24.16 -29.94
N THR A 2 -9.84 -25.32 -29.52
CA THR A 2 -8.79 -25.43 -28.50
C THR A 2 -7.49 -25.02 -29.18
N ASP A 3 -6.99 -23.84 -28.83
CA ASP A 3 -5.82 -23.24 -29.47
C ASP A 3 -4.57 -24.10 -29.18
N GLU A 4 -3.82 -24.45 -30.23
CA GLU A 4 -2.61 -25.29 -30.15
C GLU A 4 -1.41 -24.55 -29.52
N ASN A 5 -1.56 -23.27 -29.21
CA ASN A 5 -0.56 -22.46 -28.50
C ASN A 5 -0.99 -22.21 -27.04
N ASN A 6 -0.60 -23.12 -26.14
CA ASN A 6 -0.82 -23.03 -24.69
C ASN A 6 0.10 -21.96 -24.04
N HIS A 7 0.13 -20.74 -24.59
CA HIS A 7 0.97 -19.67 -24.07
C HIS A 7 0.47 -19.22 -22.70
N PRO A 8 1.37 -19.05 -21.72
CA PRO A 8 0.98 -18.65 -20.38
C PRO A 8 0.43 -17.23 -20.33
N VAL A 9 -0.30 -16.93 -19.27
CA VAL A 9 -0.56 -15.55 -18.85
C VAL A 9 0.66 -15.07 -18.07
N LEU A 10 1.21 -13.92 -18.46
CA LEU A 10 2.29 -13.27 -17.71
C LEU A 10 1.70 -12.27 -16.72
N ILE A 11 2.12 -12.36 -15.46
CA ILE A 11 1.73 -11.42 -14.40
C ILE A 11 2.97 -10.66 -13.96
N ILE A 12 2.95 -9.34 -14.12
CA ILE A 12 4.06 -8.45 -13.81
C ILE A 12 3.81 -7.78 -12.46
N GLY A 13 4.53 -8.21 -11.43
CA GLY A 13 4.45 -7.73 -10.06
C GLY A 13 4.00 -8.83 -9.09
N GLY A 14 4.89 -9.24 -8.20
CA GLY A 14 4.71 -10.27 -7.17
C GLY A 14 4.11 -9.77 -5.87
N GLY A 15 3.39 -8.64 -5.87
CA GLY A 15 2.61 -8.18 -4.71
C GLY A 15 1.35 -9.02 -4.47
N ILE A 16 0.60 -8.70 -3.41
CA ILE A 16 -0.63 -9.44 -3.05
C ILE A 16 -1.62 -9.61 -4.21
N SER A 17 -1.79 -8.58 -5.06
CA SER A 17 -2.69 -8.67 -6.21
C SER A 17 -2.16 -9.60 -7.30
N GLY A 18 -0.86 -9.57 -7.61
CA GLY A 18 -0.27 -10.48 -8.59
C GLY A 18 -0.30 -11.93 -8.11
N ILE A 19 0.04 -12.17 -6.83
CA ILE A 19 -0.04 -13.49 -6.20
C ILE A 19 -1.46 -14.06 -6.26
N VAL A 20 -2.46 -13.27 -5.86
CA VAL A 20 -3.85 -13.72 -5.88
C VAL A 20 -4.31 -13.97 -7.30
N CYS A 21 -4.02 -13.07 -8.24
CA CYS A 21 -4.38 -13.25 -9.64
C CYS A 21 -3.76 -14.54 -10.21
N ALA A 22 -2.49 -14.82 -9.91
CA ALA A 22 -1.81 -16.05 -10.32
C ALA A 22 -2.51 -17.30 -9.77
N LEU A 23 -2.81 -17.30 -8.47
CA LEU A 23 -3.50 -18.42 -7.81
C LEU A 23 -4.89 -18.66 -8.38
N GLU A 24 -5.68 -17.60 -8.65
CA GLU A 24 -7.02 -17.77 -9.24
C GLU A 24 -6.95 -18.30 -10.67
N LEU A 25 -6.06 -17.77 -11.51
CA LEU A 25 -5.88 -18.26 -12.89
C LEU A 25 -5.42 -19.71 -12.93
N TYR A 26 -4.48 -20.07 -12.05
CA TYR A 26 -4.03 -21.44 -11.89
C TYR A 26 -5.18 -22.39 -11.49
N ARG A 27 -6.07 -21.99 -10.57
CA ARG A 27 -7.26 -22.78 -10.21
C ARG A 27 -8.24 -22.96 -11.37
N LEU A 28 -8.22 -22.06 -12.34
CA LEU A 28 -9.01 -22.15 -13.58
C LEU A 28 -8.30 -22.97 -14.68
N GLY A 29 -7.14 -23.57 -14.38
CA GLY A 29 -6.37 -24.37 -15.33
C GLY A 29 -5.56 -23.55 -16.35
N VAL A 30 -5.40 -22.24 -16.12
CA VAL A 30 -4.62 -21.36 -17.01
C VAL A 30 -3.14 -21.43 -16.61
N PRO A 31 -2.21 -21.69 -17.55
CA PRO A 31 -0.77 -21.60 -17.27
C PRO A 31 -0.37 -20.16 -16.93
N VAL A 32 0.42 -19.98 -15.88
CA VAL A 32 0.81 -18.64 -15.39
C VAL A 32 2.31 -18.58 -15.14
N THR A 33 2.91 -17.46 -15.55
CA THR A 33 4.25 -17.05 -15.11
C THR A 33 4.14 -15.72 -14.36
N LEU A 34 4.54 -15.71 -13.09
CA LEU A 34 4.61 -14.53 -12.24
C LEU A 34 6.03 -13.97 -12.25
N ILE A 35 6.16 -12.69 -12.60
CA ILE A 35 7.43 -11.98 -12.73
C ILE A 35 7.51 -10.91 -11.64
N GLU A 36 8.60 -10.89 -10.89
CA GLU A 36 8.87 -9.94 -9.82
C GLU A 36 10.29 -9.38 -9.95
N LYS A 37 10.41 -8.05 -9.86
CA LYS A 37 11.69 -7.36 -9.96
C LYS A 37 12.55 -7.57 -8.71
N GLU A 38 11.92 -7.65 -7.54
CA GLU A 38 12.59 -7.88 -6.28
C GLU A 38 13.04 -9.35 -6.14
N ALA A 39 13.94 -9.61 -5.21
CA ALA A 39 14.42 -10.97 -4.92
C ALA A 39 13.34 -11.88 -4.30
N SER A 40 12.24 -11.31 -3.79
CA SER A 40 11.17 -12.04 -3.12
C SER A 40 9.79 -11.47 -3.46
N LEU A 41 8.78 -12.35 -3.41
CA LEU A 41 7.38 -11.98 -3.56
C LEU A 41 6.84 -11.31 -2.28
N GLY A 42 5.69 -10.64 -2.42
CA GLY A 42 4.89 -10.10 -1.32
C GLY A 42 4.65 -8.61 -1.41
N GLY A 43 5.54 -7.88 -2.08
CA GLY A 43 5.46 -6.44 -2.26
C GLY A 43 5.38 -5.67 -0.92
N LEU A 44 4.78 -4.48 -0.96
CA LEU A 44 4.64 -3.63 0.24
C LEU A 44 3.84 -4.32 1.36
N ALA A 45 2.80 -5.08 0.99
CA ALA A 45 1.86 -5.64 1.95
C ALA A 45 2.49 -6.69 2.88
N ALA A 46 3.53 -7.38 2.42
CA ALA A 46 4.28 -8.35 3.22
C ALA A 46 5.10 -7.71 4.35
N ARG A 47 5.28 -6.38 4.35
CA ARG A 47 6.02 -5.66 5.38
C ARG A 47 5.16 -5.21 6.55
N PHE A 48 3.84 -5.26 6.43
CA PHE A 48 2.94 -4.76 7.49
C PHE A 48 2.86 -5.72 8.67
N CYS A 49 2.77 -5.17 9.89
CA CYS A 49 2.55 -5.98 11.09
C CYS A 49 1.06 -6.30 11.28
N CYS A 50 0.79 -7.34 12.07
CA CYS A 50 -0.55 -7.59 12.59
C CYS A 50 -0.96 -6.46 13.53
N LYS A 51 -2.14 -5.89 13.31
CA LYS A 51 -2.71 -4.82 14.14
C LYS A 51 -3.87 -5.32 15.00
N ALA A 52 -3.83 -6.59 15.40
CA ALA A 52 -4.79 -7.12 16.35
C ALA A 52 -4.55 -6.46 17.71
N SER A 53 -5.65 -6.16 18.40
CA SER A 53 -5.65 -5.73 19.80
C SER A 53 -6.35 -6.84 20.59
N GLU A 54 -7.40 -6.52 21.34
CA GLU A 54 -8.31 -7.49 21.98
C GLU A 54 -8.92 -8.50 21.00
N ALA A 55 -9.11 -8.10 19.75
CA ALA A 55 -9.63 -8.94 18.68
C ALA A 55 -8.98 -8.59 17.33
N CYS A 56 -9.28 -9.40 16.31
CA CYS A 56 -8.84 -9.15 14.94
C CYS A 56 -9.50 -7.88 14.38
N ASN A 57 -8.68 -6.87 14.07
CA ASN A 57 -9.13 -5.59 13.48
C ASN A 57 -9.26 -5.62 11.95
N LYS A 58 -9.27 -6.83 11.35
CA LYS A 58 -9.40 -7.07 9.90
C LYS A 58 -8.47 -6.20 9.06
N CYS A 59 -7.19 -6.16 9.42
CA CYS A 59 -6.16 -5.45 8.67
C CYS A 59 -5.60 -6.24 7.47
N PHE A 60 -5.95 -7.52 7.35
CA PHE A 60 -5.53 -8.44 6.28
C PHE A 60 -4.02 -8.70 6.14
N ALA A 61 -3.17 -8.19 7.05
CA ALA A 61 -1.73 -8.48 7.03
C ALA A 61 -1.44 -10.00 7.05
N CYS A 62 -2.10 -10.76 7.94
CA CYS A 62 -1.94 -12.21 8.00
C CYS A 62 -2.48 -12.96 6.77
N VAL A 63 -3.36 -12.34 5.97
CA VAL A 63 -3.85 -12.94 4.72
C VAL A 63 -2.76 -12.90 3.66
N VAL A 64 -1.91 -11.86 3.66
CA VAL A 64 -0.76 -11.76 2.78
C VAL A 64 0.21 -12.92 3.02
N ASP A 65 0.55 -13.17 4.30
CA ASP A 65 1.44 -14.28 4.67
C ASP A 65 0.86 -15.65 4.25
N LYS A 66 -0.47 -15.84 4.41
CA LYS A 66 -1.16 -17.05 3.96
C LYS A 66 -1.07 -17.24 2.45
N LYS A 67 -1.24 -16.16 1.66
CA LYS A 67 -1.18 -16.22 0.19
C LYS A 67 0.24 -16.42 -0.33
N LEU A 68 1.23 -15.86 0.36
CA LEU A 68 2.64 -16.13 0.09
C LEU A 68 3.00 -17.60 0.32
N LYS A 69 2.53 -18.18 1.44
CA LYS A 69 2.71 -19.61 1.68
C LYS A 69 2.04 -20.44 0.57
N GLU A 70 0.79 -20.13 0.26
CA GLU A 70 0.03 -20.85 -0.77
C GLU A 70 0.74 -20.86 -2.12
N ILE A 71 1.22 -19.72 -2.62
CA ILE A 71 1.93 -19.66 -3.92
C ILE A 71 3.30 -20.33 -3.87
N SER A 72 4.01 -20.30 -2.73
CA SER A 72 5.29 -21.00 -2.57
C SER A 72 5.16 -22.52 -2.65
N GLU A 73 3.98 -23.05 -2.32
CA GLU A 73 3.66 -24.48 -2.39
C GLU A 73 3.18 -24.91 -3.79
N GLN A 74 2.97 -23.98 -4.73
CA GLN A 74 2.55 -24.27 -6.10
C GLN A 74 3.74 -24.33 -7.07
N SER A 75 4.28 -25.52 -7.29
CA SER A 75 5.37 -25.74 -8.26
C SER A 75 4.96 -25.57 -9.74
N GLN A 76 3.65 -25.59 -10.03
CA GLN A 76 3.13 -25.42 -11.39
C GLN A 76 3.02 -23.96 -11.83
N ILE A 77 3.09 -22.99 -10.91
CA ILE A 77 3.15 -21.57 -11.23
C ILE A 77 4.62 -21.20 -11.39
N SER A 78 5.04 -20.80 -12.60
CA SER A 78 6.40 -20.34 -12.85
C SER A 78 6.63 -19.00 -12.14
N GLN A 79 7.64 -18.93 -11.28
CA GLN A 79 7.94 -17.74 -10.46
C GLN A 79 9.33 -17.22 -10.81
N LEU A 80 9.39 -16.03 -11.42
CA LEU A 80 10.61 -15.37 -11.85
C LEU A 80 10.87 -14.12 -11.00
N THR A 81 11.60 -14.29 -9.90
CA THR A 81 12.11 -13.17 -9.09
C THR A 81 13.43 -12.62 -9.63
N GLY A 82 13.75 -11.37 -9.27
CA GLY A 82 14.96 -10.68 -9.76
C GLY A 82 14.92 -10.41 -11.27
N ALA A 83 13.72 -10.31 -11.85
CA ALA A 83 13.51 -10.18 -13.28
C ALA A 83 12.77 -8.87 -13.61
N GLU A 84 13.32 -8.10 -14.55
CA GLU A 84 12.72 -6.85 -15.02
C GLU A 84 12.31 -6.95 -16.49
N ILE A 85 11.18 -6.33 -16.83
CA ILE A 85 10.69 -6.28 -18.20
C ILE A 85 11.42 -5.16 -18.94
N THR A 86 12.03 -5.50 -20.07
CA THR A 86 12.80 -4.57 -20.90
C THR A 86 12.11 -4.24 -22.22
N GLY A 87 11.20 -5.10 -22.68
CA GLY A 87 10.48 -4.89 -23.94
C GLY A 87 9.23 -5.75 -24.03
N VAL A 88 8.25 -5.25 -24.77
CA VAL A 88 7.05 -5.99 -25.15
C VAL A 88 6.80 -5.75 -26.63
N ALA A 89 6.62 -6.83 -27.37
CA ALA A 89 6.28 -6.82 -28.80
C ALA A 89 5.11 -7.77 -29.06
N GLY A 90 4.50 -7.64 -30.23
CA GLY A 90 3.34 -8.44 -30.62
C GLY A 90 2.01 -7.75 -30.27
N ASP A 91 0.93 -8.46 -30.57
CA ASP A 91 -0.44 -7.95 -30.54
C ASP A 91 -1.36 -8.94 -29.80
N GLN A 92 -2.66 -8.63 -29.75
CA GLN A 92 -3.70 -9.41 -29.07
C GLN A 92 -3.53 -10.93 -29.28
N GLY A 93 -3.31 -11.66 -28.19
CA GLY A 93 -3.22 -13.14 -28.19
C GLY A 93 -1.82 -13.69 -28.49
N SER A 94 -0.87 -12.86 -28.90
CA SER A 94 0.52 -13.27 -29.15
C SER A 94 1.49 -12.15 -28.78
N TYR A 95 1.84 -12.10 -27.50
CA TYR A 95 2.86 -11.20 -26.97
C TYR A 95 4.20 -11.91 -26.85
N LYS A 96 5.25 -11.14 -27.09
CA LYS A 96 6.64 -11.49 -26.80
C LYS A 96 7.17 -10.48 -25.79
N VAL A 97 7.51 -10.97 -24.61
CA VAL A 97 7.97 -10.16 -23.48
C VAL A 97 9.44 -10.44 -23.23
N SER A 98 10.27 -9.43 -23.45
CA SER A 98 11.70 -9.46 -23.16
C SER A 98 11.94 -9.12 -21.69
N LEU A 99 12.75 -9.94 -21.01
CA LEU A 99 13.11 -9.73 -19.61
C LEU A 99 14.61 -9.87 -19.39
N ALA A 100 15.12 -9.09 -18.44
CA ALA A 100 16.50 -9.14 -17.98
C ALA A 100 16.54 -9.71 -16.55
N LYS A 101 17.40 -10.71 -16.33
CA LYS A 101 17.66 -11.31 -15.02
C LYS A 101 19.14 -11.62 -14.87
N ALA A 102 19.78 -11.05 -13.85
CA ALA A 102 21.20 -11.26 -13.55
C ALA A 102 22.13 -11.05 -14.77
N GLY A 103 21.83 -10.05 -15.62
CA GLY A 103 22.60 -9.74 -16.83
C GLY A 103 22.26 -10.59 -18.06
N ASN A 104 21.41 -11.61 -17.92
CA ASN A 104 20.94 -12.42 -19.04
C ASN A 104 19.60 -11.90 -19.56
N ALA A 105 19.49 -11.76 -20.88
CA ALA A 105 18.24 -11.46 -21.56
C ALA A 105 17.54 -12.77 -21.97
N SER A 106 16.22 -12.81 -21.81
CA SER A 106 15.37 -13.90 -22.30
C SER A 106 14.04 -13.37 -22.80
N GLU A 107 13.34 -14.16 -23.61
CA GLU A 107 12.04 -13.83 -24.18
C GLU A 107 11.00 -14.87 -23.73
N LEU A 108 9.82 -14.39 -23.35
CA LEU A 108 8.67 -15.23 -23.01
C LEU A 108 7.51 -14.90 -23.93
N GLU A 109 6.78 -15.92 -24.36
CA GLU A 109 5.54 -15.76 -25.11
C GLU A 109 4.35 -15.72 -24.14
N ALA A 110 3.34 -14.90 -24.45
CA ALA A 110 2.16 -14.73 -23.62
C ALA A 110 0.88 -14.59 -24.43
N ALA A 111 -0.19 -15.23 -23.95
CA ALA A 111 -1.54 -15.01 -24.49
C ALA A 111 -2.18 -13.72 -23.95
N ALA A 112 -1.84 -13.35 -22.71
CA ALA A 112 -2.29 -12.14 -22.03
C ALA A 112 -1.27 -11.66 -20.99
N ILE A 113 -1.33 -10.37 -20.67
CA ILE A 113 -0.45 -9.73 -19.68
C ILE A 113 -1.30 -9.08 -18.58
N VAL A 114 -0.97 -9.35 -17.32
CA VAL A 114 -1.58 -8.69 -16.15
C VAL A 114 -0.54 -7.84 -15.45
N VAL A 115 -0.81 -6.54 -15.31
CA VAL A 115 0.04 -5.57 -14.63
C VAL A 115 -0.43 -5.39 -13.19
N ALA A 116 0.39 -5.84 -12.25
CA ALA A 116 0.21 -5.74 -10.80
C ALA A 116 1.37 -4.97 -10.15
N ALA A 117 1.81 -3.87 -10.78
CA ALA A 117 3.01 -3.10 -10.41
C ALA A 117 3.00 -2.49 -8.99
N GLY A 118 1.84 -2.45 -8.33
CA GLY A 118 1.68 -1.95 -6.97
C GLY A 118 1.88 -0.43 -6.84
N ILE A 119 2.19 0.00 -5.62
CA ILE A 119 2.35 1.40 -5.21
C ILE A 119 3.54 1.52 -4.26
N ASP A 120 3.98 2.74 -4.02
CA ASP A 120 4.87 3.10 -2.92
C ASP A 120 4.16 4.05 -1.94
N PRO A 121 4.55 4.05 -0.66
CA PRO A 121 4.17 5.13 0.25
C PRO A 121 4.69 6.46 -0.28
N TYR A 122 3.91 7.54 -0.09
CA TYR A 122 4.38 8.88 -0.39
C TYR A 122 5.64 9.21 0.43
N GLU A 123 6.61 9.85 -0.23
CA GLU A 123 7.88 10.26 0.38
C GLU A 123 7.65 11.49 1.28
N ALA A 124 7.56 11.24 2.59
CA ALA A 124 7.16 12.26 3.57
C ALA A 124 8.11 13.46 3.66
N SER A 125 9.37 13.33 3.22
CA SER A 125 10.30 14.46 3.15
C SER A 125 9.85 15.55 2.17
N GLY A 126 8.93 15.24 1.25
CA GLY A 126 8.27 16.23 0.40
C GLY A 126 7.35 17.22 1.15
N LYS A 127 6.99 16.92 2.41
CA LYS A 127 6.22 17.79 3.31
C LYS A 127 7.14 18.35 4.40
N GLY A 128 8.02 19.26 4.00
CA GLY A 128 9.07 19.82 4.85
C GLY A 128 8.56 20.48 6.13
N GLU A 129 7.31 20.98 6.14
CA GLU A 129 6.66 21.54 7.32
C GLU A 129 6.43 20.52 8.45
N TYR A 130 6.49 19.22 8.15
CA TYR A 130 6.40 18.16 9.15
C TYR A 130 7.76 17.64 9.61
N GLY A 131 8.85 17.97 8.91
CA GLY A 131 10.22 17.70 9.35
C GLY A 131 10.66 16.24 9.32
N TYR A 132 10.01 15.37 8.55
CA TYR A 132 10.47 13.99 8.35
C TYR A 132 11.87 13.95 7.72
N GLY A 133 12.73 13.07 8.24
CA GLY A 133 14.14 12.95 7.82
C GLY A 133 15.09 13.99 8.43
N VAL A 134 14.55 15.02 9.11
CA VAL A 134 15.34 16.03 9.83
C VAL A 134 15.12 15.89 11.34
N ILE A 135 13.87 15.78 11.76
CA ILE A 135 13.47 15.65 13.16
C ILE A 135 13.36 14.15 13.50
N LYS A 136 14.21 13.65 14.40
CA LYS A 136 14.32 12.20 14.70
C LYS A 136 13.00 11.57 15.14
N ASN A 137 12.20 12.29 15.93
CA ASN A 137 10.95 11.79 16.49
C ASN A 137 9.74 12.01 15.56
N VAL A 138 9.97 12.43 14.31
CA VAL A 138 8.97 12.42 13.25
C VAL A 138 9.20 11.19 12.39
N VAL A 139 8.25 10.26 12.43
CA VAL A 139 8.31 8.98 11.72
C VAL A 139 7.09 8.82 10.82
N THR A 140 7.15 7.96 9.82
CA THR A 140 5.97 7.54 9.06
C THR A 140 5.24 6.41 9.77
N ALA A 141 3.98 6.18 9.40
CA ALA A 141 3.25 4.99 9.82
C ALA A 141 3.95 3.69 9.40
N ARG A 142 4.76 3.71 8.33
CA ARG A 142 5.56 2.57 7.90
C ARG A 142 6.72 2.30 8.84
N ASP A 143 7.45 3.32 9.27
CA ASP A 143 8.54 3.16 10.24
C ASP A 143 7.99 2.56 11.54
N LEU A 144 6.83 3.04 11.97
CA LEU A 144 6.13 2.52 13.14
C LEU A 144 5.71 1.04 12.96
N GLU A 145 5.24 0.64 11.78
CA GLU A 145 4.96 -0.76 11.47
C GLU A 145 6.22 -1.62 11.52
N GLU A 146 7.36 -1.11 11.05
CA GLU A 146 8.64 -1.81 11.09
C GLU A 146 9.16 -1.97 12.52
N MET A 147 9.03 -0.93 13.36
CA MET A 147 9.31 -1.03 14.81
C MET A 147 8.49 -2.15 15.46
N LEU A 148 7.18 -2.18 15.19
CA LEU A 148 6.28 -3.20 15.72
C LEU A 148 6.58 -4.59 15.17
N ARG A 149 6.86 -4.72 13.87
CA ARG A 149 7.11 -6.03 13.22
C ARG A 149 8.44 -6.64 13.66
N PHE A 150 9.52 -5.86 13.67
CA PHE A 150 10.87 -6.39 13.86
C PHE A 150 11.37 -6.30 15.30
N GLN A 151 10.97 -5.26 16.03
CA GLN A 151 11.41 -5.07 17.42
C GLN A 151 10.31 -5.40 18.43
N GLY A 152 9.07 -5.57 17.98
CA GLY A 152 7.95 -5.86 18.84
C GLY A 152 7.60 -4.71 19.78
N LYS A 153 8.13 -3.49 19.61
CA LYS A 153 7.89 -2.35 20.49
C LYS A 153 7.95 -1.03 19.72
N ILE A 154 7.34 0.00 20.27
CA ILE A 154 7.49 1.38 19.79
C ILE A 154 8.49 2.11 20.68
N TYR A 155 9.22 3.08 20.10
CA TYR A 155 10.19 3.89 20.82
C TYR A 155 10.44 5.19 20.07
N ARG A 156 10.90 6.22 20.79
CA ARG A 156 11.37 7.48 20.20
C ARG A 156 12.73 7.22 19.54
N PRO A 157 12.90 7.48 18.23
CA PRO A 157 14.20 7.30 17.59
C PRO A 157 15.33 8.13 18.18
N SER A 158 15.02 9.26 18.84
CA SER A 158 16.05 10.12 19.45
C SER A 158 16.78 9.50 20.63
N ASP A 159 16.07 8.76 21.50
CA ASP A 159 16.61 8.29 22.79
C ASP A 159 16.14 6.88 23.22
N GLY A 160 15.35 6.20 22.40
CA GLY A 160 14.89 4.84 22.66
C GLY A 160 13.80 4.70 23.72
N LYS A 161 13.29 5.79 24.28
CA LYS A 161 12.23 5.75 25.31
C LYS A 161 10.86 5.49 24.71
N LEU A 162 9.92 5.03 25.53
CA LEU A 162 8.52 4.87 25.14
C LEU A 162 7.85 6.27 25.04
N PRO A 163 7.34 6.68 23.86
CA PRO A 163 6.60 7.94 23.74
C PRO A 163 5.27 7.85 24.52
N GLN A 164 4.98 8.84 25.36
CA GLN A 164 3.74 8.93 26.14
C GLN A 164 2.64 9.64 25.37
N ASN A 165 2.97 10.62 24.53
CA ASN A 165 2.00 11.37 23.71
C ASN A 165 2.40 11.33 22.23
N ILE A 166 1.57 10.70 21.41
CA ILE A 166 1.83 10.52 19.97
C ILE A 166 0.78 11.26 19.14
N ALA A 167 1.22 12.10 18.21
CA ALA A 167 0.35 12.70 17.21
C ALA A 167 0.35 11.88 15.91
N PHE A 168 -0.83 11.54 15.38
CA PHE A 168 -0.99 10.93 14.06
C PHE A 168 -1.55 11.98 13.11
N ILE A 169 -0.74 12.39 12.12
CA ILE A 169 -1.11 13.38 11.12
C ILE A 169 -1.66 12.65 9.90
N GLN A 170 -2.94 12.87 9.60
CA GLN A 170 -3.60 12.28 8.44
C GLN A 170 -3.32 13.06 7.16
N CYS A 171 -3.61 12.41 6.01
CA CYS A 171 -3.56 13.04 4.69
C CYS A 171 -2.15 13.53 4.27
N VAL A 172 -1.07 12.98 4.83
CA VAL A 172 0.29 13.33 4.39
C VAL A 172 0.52 12.77 2.99
N GLY A 173 0.65 13.65 1.99
CA GLY A 173 0.81 13.23 0.60
C GLY A 173 -0.50 12.89 -0.14
N SER A 174 -1.67 13.31 0.38
CA SER A 174 -2.98 13.05 -0.23
C SER A 174 -3.97 14.16 0.10
N ARG A 175 -4.95 14.41 -0.79
CA ARG A 175 -5.87 15.54 -0.68
C ARG A 175 -5.12 16.86 -0.50
N ASP A 176 -4.03 17.02 -1.24
CA ASP A 176 -3.10 18.14 -1.13
C ASP A 176 -2.78 18.67 -2.54
N GLU A 177 -3.34 19.85 -2.83
CA GLU A 177 -3.16 20.55 -4.11
C GLU A 177 -1.72 21.01 -4.32
N SER A 178 -0.99 21.35 -3.26
CA SER A 178 0.38 21.88 -3.36
C SER A 178 1.37 20.89 -4.00
N ILE A 179 1.04 19.60 -3.98
CA ILE A 179 1.84 18.52 -4.55
C ILE A 179 1.11 17.79 -5.70
N GLY A 180 -0.06 18.28 -6.11
CA GLY A 180 -0.87 17.69 -7.20
C GLY A 180 -1.60 16.38 -6.84
N ASN A 181 -1.56 15.94 -5.58
CA ASN A 181 -2.24 14.71 -5.15
C ASN A 181 -3.63 15.04 -4.59
N LEU A 182 -4.59 15.27 -5.49
CA LEU A 182 -5.96 15.66 -5.11
C LEU A 182 -6.83 14.50 -4.59
N TYR A 183 -6.41 13.26 -4.82
CA TYR A 183 -7.13 12.06 -4.42
C TYR A 183 -6.94 11.72 -2.94
N CYS A 184 -7.86 10.92 -2.40
CA CYS A 184 -7.71 10.27 -1.11
C CYS A 184 -7.01 8.92 -1.26
N SER A 185 -6.00 8.65 -0.44
CA SER A 185 -5.36 7.32 -0.41
C SER A 185 -6.21 6.19 0.18
N GLN A 186 -7.43 6.49 0.65
CA GLN A 186 -8.46 5.58 1.18
C GLN A 186 -8.10 4.74 2.41
N VAL A 187 -6.82 4.48 2.69
CA VAL A 187 -6.36 3.53 3.71
C VAL A 187 -5.83 4.18 4.98
N CYS A 188 -5.41 5.46 4.91
CA CYS A 188 -4.64 6.12 5.96
C CYS A 188 -5.42 6.33 7.25
N CYS A 189 -6.72 6.61 7.18
CA CYS A 189 -7.57 6.68 8.38
C CYS A 189 -7.61 5.34 9.11
N ALA A 190 -7.82 4.25 8.36
CA ALA A 190 -8.01 2.94 8.95
C ALA A 190 -6.72 2.33 9.49
N TYR A 191 -5.61 2.39 8.75
CA TYR A 191 -4.35 1.84 9.27
C TYR A 191 -3.88 2.62 10.50
N ALA A 192 -4.08 3.94 10.55
CA ALA A 192 -3.62 4.76 11.67
C ALA A 192 -4.41 4.43 12.93
N LEU A 193 -5.74 4.35 12.84
CA LEU A 193 -6.58 3.96 13.97
C LEU A 193 -6.31 2.51 14.43
N ARG A 194 -6.04 1.59 13.50
CA ARG A 194 -5.63 0.22 13.83
C ARG A 194 -4.28 0.16 14.54
N LEU A 195 -3.30 0.98 14.12
CA LEU A 195 -2.02 1.12 14.81
C LEU A 195 -2.21 1.74 16.19
N ILE A 196 -2.98 2.83 16.30
CA ILE A 196 -3.31 3.47 17.58
C ILE A 196 -3.93 2.45 18.54
N ARG A 197 -4.96 1.70 18.12
CA ARG A 197 -5.61 0.72 19.00
C ARG A 197 -4.68 -0.42 19.39
N ALA A 198 -3.82 -0.89 18.48
CA ALA A 198 -2.81 -1.90 18.80
C ALA A 198 -1.78 -1.37 19.82
N ILE A 199 -1.35 -0.11 19.68
CA ILE A 199 -0.46 0.56 20.62
C ILE A 199 -1.13 0.72 21.98
N ARG A 200 -2.35 1.28 22.03
CA ARG A 200 -3.14 1.48 23.26
C ARG A 200 -3.38 0.18 24.02
N HIS A 201 -3.64 -0.90 23.29
CA HIS A 201 -3.81 -2.22 23.89
C HIS A 201 -2.52 -2.74 24.55
N LYS A 202 -1.37 -2.49 23.91
CA LYS A 202 -0.07 -2.93 24.42
C LYS A 202 0.50 -2.00 25.50
N TYR A 203 0.24 -0.70 25.38
CA TYR A 203 0.72 0.38 26.23
C TYR A 203 -0.46 1.29 26.63
N PRO A 204 -1.28 0.88 27.62
CA PRO A 204 -2.46 1.64 28.05
C PRO A 204 -2.17 3.02 28.64
N GLU A 205 -0.90 3.34 28.92
CA GLU A 205 -0.41 4.65 29.35
C GLU A 205 -0.18 5.63 28.19
N VAL A 206 -0.02 5.14 26.96
CA VAL A 206 0.34 5.97 25.81
C VAL A 206 -0.90 6.66 25.24
N ASN A 207 -0.92 7.98 25.19
CA ASN A 207 -1.99 8.75 24.57
C ASN A 207 -1.71 8.97 23.08
N ALA A 208 -2.76 8.85 22.27
CA ALA A 208 -2.72 9.13 20.84
C ALA A 208 -3.66 10.28 20.49
N THR A 209 -3.19 11.21 19.67
CA THR A 209 -4.02 12.26 19.07
C THR A 209 -4.12 12.02 17.57
N PHE A 210 -5.33 11.80 17.08
CA PHE A 210 -5.64 11.58 15.67
C PHE A 210 -6.07 12.90 15.02
N LEU A 211 -5.21 13.45 14.17
CA LEU A 211 -5.34 14.78 13.56
C LEU A 211 -5.82 14.63 12.10
N TYR A 212 -7.06 15.00 11.81
CA TYR A 212 -7.73 14.63 10.57
C TYR A 212 -8.60 15.75 9.97
N MET A 213 -8.95 15.60 8.68
CA MET A 213 -10.01 16.39 8.04
C MET A 213 -11.35 15.67 8.12
N ASP A 214 -11.41 14.48 7.51
CA ASP A 214 -12.58 13.61 7.49
C ASP A 214 -12.11 12.16 7.64
N ILE A 215 -12.89 11.33 8.32
CA ILE A 215 -12.58 9.90 8.50
C ILE A 215 -13.22 9.12 7.37
N GLN A 216 -12.40 8.44 6.57
CA GLN A 216 -12.87 7.62 5.45
C GLN A 216 -13.27 6.21 5.92
N PRO A 217 -14.42 5.67 5.48
CA PRO A 217 -14.83 4.30 5.79
C PRO A 217 -13.86 3.25 5.22
N ALA A 218 -13.64 2.15 5.96
CA ALA A 218 -12.73 1.07 5.55
C ALA A 218 -13.32 -0.34 5.77
N GLY A 219 -14.30 -0.68 4.94
CA GLY A 219 -15.01 -1.96 5.00
C GLY A 219 -16.21 -1.94 5.94
N ALA A 220 -17.03 -2.99 5.88
CA ALA A 220 -18.35 -3.01 6.52
C ALA A 220 -18.31 -2.86 8.05
N SER A 221 -17.33 -3.46 8.73
CA SER A 221 -17.22 -3.40 10.20
C SER A 221 -16.37 -2.23 10.71
N PHE A 222 -16.04 -1.24 9.85
CA PHE A 222 -15.21 -0.13 10.27
C PHE A 222 -15.94 0.85 11.19
N HIS A 223 -17.25 0.97 11.04
CA HIS A 223 -18.05 1.85 11.89
C HIS A 223 -17.95 1.46 13.37
N ASP A 224 -18.17 0.18 13.68
CA ASP A 224 -18.07 -0.34 15.05
C ASP A 224 -16.65 -0.19 15.61
N PHE A 225 -15.65 -0.48 14.77
CA PHE A 225 -14.24 -0.28 15.13
C PHE A 225 -13.93 1.19 15.45
N LEU A 226 -14.44 2.12 14.64
CA LEU A 226 -14.27 3.56 14.86
C LEU A 226 -14.95 4.03 16.15
N ASN A 227 -16.16 3.55 16.45
CA ASN A 227 -16.85 3.86 17.69
C ASN A 227 -16.07 3.36 18.90
N ALA A 228 -15.56 2.12 18.84
CA ALA A 228 -14.71 1.58 19.88
C ALA A 228 -13.40 2.38 20.05
N CYS A 229 -12.86 3.00 19.00
CA CYS A 229 -11.73 3.92 19.11
C CYS A 229 -12.12 5.26 19.76
N ARG A 230 -13.34 5.75 19.55
CA ARG A 230 -13.86 6.99 20.18
C ARG A 230 -14.14 6.81 21.67
N GLU A 231 -14.46 5.60 22.10
CA GLU A 231 -14.70 5.26 23.50
C GLU A 231 -13.40 5.13 24.32
N ASP A 232 -12.25 4.92 23.66
CA ASP A 232 -10.95 4.87 24.35
C ASP A 232 -10.51 6.29 24.76
N LYS A 233 -10.47 6.52 26.08
CA LYS A 233 -10.09 7.81 26.68
C LYS A 233 -8.65 8.25 26.36
N GLY A 234 -7.77 7.33 25.95
CA GLY A 234 -6.42 7.67 25.52
C GLY A 234 -6.31 8.01 24.04
N ILE A 235 -7.42 8.03 23.29
CA ILE A 235 -7.45 8.46 21.89
C ILE A 235 -8.25 9.75 21.77
N ARG A 236 -7.56 10.84 21.44
CA ARG A 236 -8.19 12.13 21.16
C ARG A 236 -8.33 12.33 19.66
N PHE A 237 -9.52 12.73 19.22
CA PHE A 237 -9.81 13.06 17.82
C PHE A 237 -9.85 14.57 17.66
N ILE A 238 -9.00 15.15 16.82
CA ILE A 238 -9.05 16.59 16.49
C ILE A 238 -9.23 16.75 15.00
N ARG A 239 -10.29 17.48 14.63
CA ARG A 239 -10.58 17.80 13.24
C ARG A 239 -9.78 19.04 12.79
N SER A 240 -8.47 18.92 12.77
CA SER A 240 -7.54 19.92 12.26
C SER A 240 -6.30 19.24 11.72
N LEU A 241 -5.86 19.61 10.52
CA LEU A 241 -4.51 19.29 10.06
C LEU A 241 -3.52 20.31 10.62
N PRO A 242 -2.34 19.88 11.11
CA PRO A 242 -1.33 20.80 11.58
C PRO A 242 -0.75 21.65 10.45
N SER A 243 -0.37 22.89 10.76
CA SER A 243 0.35 23.73 9.81
C SER A 243 1.86 23.43 9.80
N ARG A 244 2.43 23.03 10.94
CA ARG A 244 3.87 22.79 11.11
C ARG A 244 4.17 21.98 12.37
N VAL A 245 5.23 21.18 12.31
CA VAL A 245 5.88 20.57 13.47
C VAL A 245 7.14 21.37 13.81
N TYR A 246 7.23 21.83 15.05
CA TYR A 246 8.40 22.50 15.61
C TYR A 246 9.18 21.51 16.48
N HIS A 247 10.50 21.66 16.51
CA HIS A 247 11.41 20.84 17.31
C HIS A 247 12.39 21.72 18.06
N SER A 248 12.61 21.37 19.32
CA SER A 248 13.67 21.97 20.15
C SER A 248 14.97 21.19 19.95
N PRO A 249 16.05 21.81 19.45
CA PRO A 249 17.33 21.12 19.26
C PRO A 249 18.02 20.73 20.57
N VAL A 250 17.52 21.22 21.72
CA VAL A 250 18.10 20.96 23.05
C VAL A 250 17.33 19.85 23.79
N THR A 251 15.99 19.89 23.75
CA THR A 251 15.15 18.98 24.54
C THR A 251 14.58 17.82 23.72
N GLU A 252 14.71 17.86 22.39
CA GLU A 252 14.08 16.93 21.45
C GLU A 252 12.54 16.92 21.53
N ASP A 253 11.95 17.93 22.20
CA ASP A 253 10.50 18.09 22.33
C ASP A 253 9.90 18.52 20.98
N LEU A 254 8.76 17.92 20.64
CA LEU A 254 7.98 18.31 19.47
C LEU A 254 6.82 19.19 19.89
N ARG A 255 6.56 20.25 19.13
CA ARG A 255 5.32 21.02 19.23
C ARG A 255 4.59 21.01 17.90
N VAL A 256 3.31 20.66 17.93
CA VAL A 256 2.46 20.61 16.74
C VAL A 256 1.52 21.80 16.78
N ARG A 257 1.59 22.65 15.76
CA ARG A 257 0.72 23.82 15.64
C ARG A 257 -0.58 23.43 14.93
N LEU A 258 -1.71 23.56 15.63
CA LEU A 258 -3.04 23.16 15.15
C LEU A 258 -4.10 24.22 15.47
N ALA A 259 -5.19 24.23 14.71
CA ALA A 259 -6.33 25.07 14.99
C ALA A 259 -7.26 24.36 15.98
N ASP A 260 -7.53 24.99 17.11
CA ASP A 260 -8.59 24.58 18.01
C ASP A 260 -9.92 25.08 17.44
N THR A 261 -10.68 24.17 16.83
CA THR A 261 -11.96 24.51 16.20
C THR A 261 -13.04 24.91 17.20
N GLU A 262 -12.92 24.53 18.47
CA GLU A 262 -13.89 24.88 19.51
C GLU A 262 -13.64 26.29 20.05
N ARG A 263 -12.36 26.67 20.21
CA ARG A 263 -11.97 27.99 20.72
C ARG A 263 -11.77 29.04 19.64
N GLY A 264 -11.57 28.63 18.38
CA GLY A 264 -11.23 29.54 17.28
C GLY A 264 -9.80 30.08 17.37
N GLU A 265 -8.91 29.37 18.08
CA GLU A 265 -7.53 29.80 18.34
C GLU A 265 -6.53 28.84 17.67
N VAL A 266 -5.31 29.32 17.46
CA VAL A 266 -4.19 28.48 17.04
C VAL A 266 -3.36 28.14 18.27
N VAL A 267 -3.20 26.86 18.54
CA VAL A 267 -2.46 26.35 19.71
C VAL A 267 -1.25 25.54 19.26
N GLU A 268 -0.24 25.50 20.13
CA GLU A 268 0.92 24.61 19.97
C GLU A 268 0.91 23.58 21.10
N GLU A 269 0.70 22.32 20.74
CA GLU A 269 0.62 21.23 21.69
C GLU A 269 1.91 20.38 21.69
N PRO A 270 2.43 19.99 22.86
CA PRO A 270 3.63 19.17 22.96
C PRO A 270 3.34 17.69 22.66
N PHE A 271 4.27 17.03 21.96
CA PHE A 271 4.23 15.59 21.69
C PHE A 271 5.62 14.97 21.82
N ASP A 272 5.66 13.69 22.18
CA ASP A 272 6.91 12.91 22.25
C ASP A 272 7.31 12.36 20.89
N MET A 273 6.31 12.09 20.04
CA MET A 273 6.50 11.52 18.71
C MET A 273 5.37 11.96 17.78
N VAL A 274 5.71 12.19 16.52
CA VAL A 274 4.75 12.46 15.44
C VAL A 274 4.83 11.32 14.43
N VAL A 275 3.67 10.78 14.07
CA VAL A 275 3.50 9.72 13.07
C VAL A 275 2.77 10.30 11.88
N LEU A 276 3.43 10.29 10.72
CA LEU A 276 2.90 10.74 9.45
C LEU A 276 2.17 9.60 8.76
N SER A 277 0.86 9.74 8.62
CA SER A 277 0.03 8.79 7.86
C SER A 277 0.13 9.11 6.37
N VAL A 278 1.22 8.64 5.76
CA VAL A 278 1.54 8.81 4.34
C VAL A 278 0.54 8.14 3.40
N GLY A 279 0.28 8.81 2.28
CA GLY A 279 -0.54 8.32 1.19
C GLY A 279 0.14 7.25 0.33
N MET A 280 -0.55 6.85 -0.73
CA MET A 280 -0.08 5.93 -1.76
C MET A 280 0.21 6.71 -3.04
N VAL A 281 1.32 6.41 -3.70
CA VAL A 281 1.66 6.92 -5.03
C VAL A 281 2.00 5.77 -5.96
N LEU A 282 1.76 5.94 -7.27
CA LEU A 282 2.20 4.96 -8.25
C LEU A 282 3.73 4.83 -8.20
N LYS A 283 4.25 3.59 -8.23
CA LYS A 283 5.70 3.34 -8.26
C LYS A 283 6.35 4.06 -9.45
N LYS A 284 7.53 4.63 -9.25
CA LYS A 284 8.25 5.36 -10.31
C LYS A 284 8.51 4.47 -11.53
N GLU A 285 8.85 3.20 -11.31
CA GLU A 285 9.15 2.24 -12.36
C GLU A 285 7.89 1.75 -13.12
N ALA A 286 6.69 2.01 -12.61
CA ALA A 286 5.46 1.63 -13.29
C ALA A 286 5.19 2.50 -14.54
N LYS A 287 5.73 3.73 -14.61
CA LYS A 287 5.54 4.62 -15.78
C LYS A 287 6.29 4.10 -17.02
N PRO A 288 7.59 3.76 -16.96
CA PRO A 288 8.26 3.07 -18.07
C PRO A 288 7.54 1.79 -18.50
N LEU A 289 7.09 0.97 -17.55
CA LEU A 289 6.34 -0.25 -17.85
C LEU A 289 5.01 0.05 -18.57
N ALA A 290 4.28 1.07 -18.14
CA ALA A 290 3.05 1.51 -18.79
C ALA A 290 3.30 1.91 -20.25
N ASN A 291 4.37 2.67 -20.50
CA ASN A 291 4.75 3.08 -21.86
C ASN A 291 5.07 1.88 -22.75
N LEU A 292 5.80 0.88 -22.24
CA LEU A 292 6.11 -0.35 -22.97
C LEU A 292 4.85 -1.13 -23.36
N LEU A 293 3.81 -1.06 -22.53
CA LEU A 293 2.54 -1.77 -22.72
C LEU A 293 1.46 -0.90 -23.39
N GLY A 294 1.77 0.33 -23.80
CA GLY A 294 0.79 1.26 -24.35
C GLY A 294 -0.33 1.66 -23.38
N LEU A 295 -0.07 1.60 -22.07
CA LEU A 295 -1.03 1.94 -21.02
C LEU A 295 -0.96 3.43 -20.66
N GLY A 296 -2.13 4.06 -20.57
CA GLY A 296 -2.29 5.42 -20.07
C GLY A 296 -2.37 5.50 -18.54
N LEU A 297 -2.39 6.72 -18.02
CA LEU A 297 -2.71 7.01 -16.62
C LEU A 297 -4.13 7.57 -16.49
N ASN A 298 -4.78 7.31 -15.36
CA ASN A 298 -6.04 7.94 -14.99
C ASN A 298 -5.81 9.36 -14.42
N GLU A 299 -6.90 10.07 -14.14
CA GLU A 299 -6.87 11.45 -13.62
C GLU A 299 -6.12 11.58 -12.27
N GLU A 300 -6.02 10.50 -11.52
CA GLU A 300 -5.31 10.44 -10.22
C GLU A 300 -3.82 10.07 -10.39
N GLY A 301 -3.34 9.83 -11.61
CA GLY A 301 -1.95 9.48 -11.89
C GLY A 301 -1.59 8.01 -11.68
N PHE A 302 -2.58 7.11 -11.59
CA PHE A 302 -2.42 5.65 -11.52
C PHE A 302 -2.65 5.01 -12.89
N LEU A 303 -2.32 3.73 -13.05
CA LEU A 303 -2.52 3.02 -14.32
C LEU A 303 -4.01 2.95 -14.66
N ALA A 304 -4.36 3.41 -15.86
CA ALA A 304 -5.72 3.29 -16.38
C ALA A 304 -6.01 1.83 -16.77
N SER A 305 -7.27 1.41 -16.62
CA SER A 305 -7.72 0.15 -17.20
C SER A 305 -7.69 0.28 -18.73
N PRO A 306 -7.02 -0.64 -19.45
CA PRO A 306 -6.98 -0.61 -20.91
C PRO A 306 -8.35 -0.86 -21.53
N ALA A 307 -8.46 -0.52 -22.82
CA ALA A 307 -9.64 -0.85 -23.61
C ALA A 307 -9.87 -2.38 -23.67
N PRO A 308 -11.12 -2.86 -23.63
CA PRO A 308 -11.42 -4.28 -23.77
C PRO A 308 -10.82 -4.87 -25.05
N GLY A 309 -10.40 -6.14 -24.97
CA GLY A 309 -9.92 -6.90 -26.11
C GLY A 309 -8.42 -6.78 -26.38
N ASN A 310 -7.68 -5.85 -25.78
CA ASN A 310 -6.25 -5.72 -26.05
C ASN A 310 -5.35 -6.74 -25.31
N GLY A 311 -5.88 -7.77 -24.65
CA GLY A 311 -5.10 -8.80 -23.94
C GLY A 311 -4.24 -8.32 -22.76
N ILE A 312 -4.32 -7.05 -22.38
CA ILE A 312 -3.58 -6.46 -21.26
C ILE A 312 -4.57 -6.10 -20.16
N PHE A 313 -4.22 -6.35 -18.91
CA PHE A 313 -5.07 -6.09 -17.75
C PHE A 313 -4.28 -5.38 -16.66
N VAL A 314 -4.95 -4.59 -15.83
CA VAL A 314 -4.34 -3.93 -14.67
C VAL A 314 -5.07 -4.38 -13.42
N THR A 315 -4.33 -4.67 -12.35
CA THR A 315 -4.92 -5.13 -11.09
C THR A 315 -4.23 -4.61 -9.85
N GLY A 316 -4.97 -4.54 -8.75
CA GLY A 316 -4.45 -4.08 -7.46
C GLY A 316 -4.30 -2.57 -7.34
N ALA A 317 -3.37 -2.15 -6.49
CA ALA A 317 -3.19 -0.76 -6.10
C ALA A 317 -2.55 0.13 -7.18
N CYS A 318 -1.89 -0.44 -8.19
CA CYS A 318 -1.38 0.35 -9.31
C CYS A 318 -2.50 0.99 -10.15
N ALA A 319 -3.74 0.50 -10.04
CA ALA A 319 -4.94 1.10 -10.65
C ALA A 319 -5.63 2.16 -9.77
N GLY A 320 -5.04 2.55 -8.64
CA GLY A 320 -5.60 3.54 -7.72
C GLY A 320 -5.54 3.09 -6.25
N PRO A 321 -5.62 4.01 -5.28
CA PRO A 321 -5.47 3.69 -3.86
C PRO A 321 -6.54 2.72 -3.37
N LYS A 322 -6.12 1.65 -2.69
CA LYS A 322 -7.01 0.64 -2.12
C LYS A 322 -6.30 -0.20 -1.06
N ASP A 323 -7.06 -0.76 -0.12
CA ASP A 323 -6.52 -1.67 0.90
C ASP A 323 -6.26 -3.08 0.34
N ILE A 324 -5.75 -3.97 1.21
CA ILE A 324 -5.42 -5.35 0.85
C ILE A 324 -6.67 -6.12 0.42
N ASP A 325 -7.80 -5.96 1.13
CA ASP A 325 -9.04 -6.68 0.82
C ASP A 325 -9.59 -6.31 -0.57
N ARG A 326 -9.67 -5.01 -0.86
CA ARG A 326 -10.04 -4.51 -2.19
C ARG A 326 -9.02 -4.90 -3.25
N SER A 327 -7.73 -4.96 -2.91
CA SER A 327 -6.67 -5.42 -3.82
C SER A 327 -6.80 -6.91 -4.17
N ILE A 328 -7.22 -7.74 -3.21
CA ILE A 328 -7.52 -9.16 -3.41
C ILE A 328 -8.77 -9.31 -4.28
N THR A 329 -9.85 -8.58 -3.95
CA THR A 329 -11.09 -8.61 -4.73
C THR A 329 -10.86 -8.17 -6.17
N HIS A 330 -10.08 -7.10 -6.38
CA HIS A 330 -9.71 -6.65 -7.72
C HIS A 330 -8.93 -7.73 -8.48
N ALA A 331 -7.96 -8.39 -7.84
CA ALA A 331 -7.18 -9.47 -8.46
C ALA A 331 -8.04 -10.66 -8.89
N LYS A 332 -9.01 -11.06 -8.06
CA LYS A 332 -9.97 -12.12 -8.42
C LYS A 332 -10.83 -11.74 -9.60
N SER A 333 -11.34 -10.50 -9.61
CA SER A 333 -12.09 -9.97 -10.74
C SER A 333 -11.25 -9.94 -12.02
N THR A 334 -9.99 -9.51 -11.93
CA THR A 334 -9.07 -9.50 -13.08
C THR A 334 -8.81 -10.92 -13.61
N ALA A 335 -8.62 -11.90 -12.73
CA ALA A 335 -8.43 -13.29 -13.15
C ALA A 335 -9.65 -13.83 -13.94
N ALA A 336 -10.86 -13.50 -13.50
CA ALA A 336 -12.08 -13.86 -14.23
C ALA A 336 -12.16 -13.18 -15.61
N LEU A 337 -11.78 -11.90 -15.71
CA LEU A 337 -11.74 -11.17 -16.99
C LEU A 337 -10.71 -11.77 -17.95
N VAL A 338 -9.51 -12.09 -17.46
CA VAL A 338 -8.47 -12.75 -18.24
C VAL A 338 -8.95 -14.11 -18.75
N HIS A 339 -9.55 -14.93 -17.88
CA HIS A 339 -10.08 -16.23 -18.27
C HIS A 339 -11.19 -16.11 -19.33
N ASN A 340 -12.07 -15.11 -19.23
CA ASN A 340 -13.09 -14.87 -20.26
C ASN A 340 -12.46 -14.47 -21.60
N TYR A 341 -11.49 -13.56 -21.56
CA TYR A 341 -10.72 -13.14 -22.74
C TYR A 341 -10.07 -14.32 -23.45
N LEU A 342 -9.41 -15.23 -22.70
CA LEU A 342 -8.79 -16.44 -23.28
C LEU A 342 -9.80 -17.39 -23.91
N ASN A 343 -11.06 -17.36 -23.48
CA ASN A 343 -12.16 -18.16 -24.04
C ASN A 343 -12.95 -17.43 -25.14
N GLY A 344 -12.49 -16.25 -25.57
CA GLY A 344 -13.16 -15.43 -26.59
C GLY A 344 -14.50 -14.85 -26.15
N ARG A 345 -14.66 -14.57 -24.84
CA ARG A 345 -15.89 -14.04 -24.23
C ARG A 345 -15.77 -12.62 -23.74
#